data_AF-A0A4U0VVZ2-F1
#
_entry.id   AF-A0A4U0VVZ2-F1
#
_cell.length_a   1.000
_cell.length_b   1.000
_cell.length_c   1.000
_cell.angle_alpha   90.00
_cell.angle_beta   90.00
_cell.angle_gamma   90.00
#
_symmetry.space_group_name_H-M   'P 1'
#
loop_
_entity.id
_entity.type
_entity.pdbx_description
1 polymer ?
#
loop_
_entity_poly.entity_id
_entity_poly.type
_entity_poly.pdbx_seq_one_letter_code
_entity_poly.pdbx_strand_id
1 'polypeptide(L)'
;MELNGPLPLVPPSLPFRLVTLVIDMIRGNDTGDVFLMPFLRACGPTLERLSLGVWFDHVRNLSTLPKLTTLSVIMTSDYTVEAIGETLDEWLATILPTCHALEHLRISAVYAGWELDRTPAGLLAVPEVAAALPATLKRIDFDRPPREGQLEAALSKNNSVQVIGMPTEEGDPWLDFCDQRGITVVDPDMDPWAA
;
A
#
# COMPACT_ATOMS: atom_id res chain seq x y z
N MET A 1 6.40 5.37 -33.53
CA MET A 1 6.90 3.99 -33.46
C MET A 1 5.86 3.22 -32.65
N GLU A 2 4.92 2.60 -33.34
CA GLU A 2 3.81 1.88 -32.71
C GLU A 2 4.29 0.48 -32.31
N LEU A 3 4.25 0.17 -31.00
CA LEU A 3 4.50 -1.16 -30.46
C LEU A 3 3.26 -2.05 -30.70
N ASN A 4 2.92 -2.33 -31.96
CA ASN A 4 1.81 -3.20 -32.37
C ASN A 4 2.27 -4.66 -32.49
N GLY A 5 2.94 -5.19 -31.46
CA GLY A 5 3.17 -6.63 -31.32
C GLY A 5 2.06 -7.25 -30.46
N PRO A 6 1.65 -8.52 -30.67
CA PRO A 6 0.74 -9.18 -29.76
C PRO A 6 1.35 -9.21 -28.35
N LEU A 7 0.59 -8.74 -27.36
CA LEU A 7 1.02 -8.80 -25.97
C LEU A 7 1.37 -10.25 -25.60
N PRO A 8 2.49 -10.49 -24.90
CA PRO A 8 2.89 -11.84 -24.55
C PRO A 8 1.81 -12.49 -23.67
N LEU A 9 1.35 -13.68 -24.07
CA LEU A 9 0.37 -14.42 -23.30
C LEU A 9 0.98 -14.81 -21.95
N VAL A 10 0.41 -14.32 -20.86
CA VAL A 10 0.86 -14.70 -19.51
C VAL A 10 0.44 -16.14 -19.24
N PRO A 11 1.36 -17.04 -18.85
CA PRO A 11 1.02 -18.41 -18.53
C PRO A 11 0.13 -18.46 -17.27
N PRO A 12 -0.72 -19.48 -17.10
CA PRO A 12 -1.58 -19.61 -15.91
C PRO A 12 -0.80 -19.77 -14.61
N SER A 13 0.47 -20.20 -14.69
CA SER A 13 1.38 -20.33 -13.55
C SER A 13 2.81 -20.04 -13.99
N LEU A 14 3.59 -19.40 -13.13
CA LEU A 14 5.01 -19.21 -13.39
C LEU A 14 5.79 -20.53 -13.19
N PRO A 15 6.84 -20.80 -13.99
CA PRO A 15 7.70 -21.97 -13.82
C PRO A 15 8.68 -21.83 -12.63
N PHE A 16 8.57 -20.75 -11.86
CA PHE A 16 9.39 -20.45 -10.69
C PHE A 16 8.52 -19.81 -9.60
N ARG A 17 9.05 -19.78 -8.36
CA ARG A 17 8.41 -19.11 -7.23
C ARG A 17 8.78 -17.62 -7.25
N LEU A 18 7.78 -16.77 -7.39
CA LEU A 18 7.93 -15.32 -7.19
C LEU A 18 7.36 -14.95 -5.83
N VAL A 19 8.21 -14.54 -4.89
CA VAL A 19 7.84 -14.19 -3.51
C VAL A 19 7.63 -12.68 -3.35
N THR A 20 8.39 -11.88 -4.10
CA THR A 20 8.35 -10.43 -4.05
C THR A 20 8.18 -9.88 -5.47
N LEU A 21 7.23 -8.96 -5.63
CA LEU A 21 7.00 -8.23 -6.87
C LEU A 21 6.92 -6.75 -6.55
N VAL A 22 7.66 -5.95 -7.30
CA VAL A 22 7.61 -4.50 -7.19
C VAL A 22 7.39 -3.90 -8.57
N ILE A 23 6.45 -2.97 -8.61
CA ILE A 23 6.01 -2.30 -9.82
C ILE A 23 6.09 -0.80 -9.54
N ASP A 24 7.23 -0.19 -9.89
CA ASP A 24 7.47 1.24 -9.65
C ASP A 24 6.57 2.12 -10.52
N MET A 25 6.34 1.70 -11.76
CA MET A 25 5.53 2.45 -12.74
C MET A 25 4.96 1.52 -13.80
N ILE A 26 3.66 1.63 -14.05
CA ILE A 26 2.99 1.05 -15.20
C ILE A 26 2.82 2.17 -16.21
N ARG A 27 3.33 2.00 -17.43
CA ARG A 27 3.15 2.98 -18.50
C ARG A 27 2.22 2.42 -19.56
N GLY A 28 1.10 3.09 -19.78
CA GLY A 28 0.15 2.80 -20.86
C GLY A 28 -1.20 2.31 -20.37
N ASN A 29 -2.28 2.88 -20.91
CA ASN A 29 -3.66 2.66 -20.48
C ASN A 29 -4.13 1.19 -20.59
N ASP A 30 -3.50 0.38 -21.45
CA ASP A 30 -3.97 -0.99 -21.75
C ASP A 30 -3.17 -2.10 -21.04
N THR A 31 -2.07 -1.77 -20.35
CA THR A 31 -1.19 -2.80 -19.75
C THR A 31 -1.71 -3.38 -18.43
N GLY A 32 -2.56 -2.66 -17.70
CA GLY A 32 -3.13 -3.10 -16.42
C GLY A 32 -3.98 -4.37 -16.55
N ASP A 33 -5.01 -4.31 -17.37
CA ASP A 33 -5.96 -5.42 -17.54
C ASP A 33 -5.40 -6.57 -18.38
N VAL A 34 -4.57 -6.25 -19.39
CA VAL A 34 -4.10 -7.25 -20.35
C VAL A 34 -2.85 -7.99 -19.89
N PHE A 35 -2.00 -7.37 -19.08
CA PHE A 35 -0.77 -8.00 -18.58
C PHE A 35 -0.74 -8.14 -17.06
N LEU A 36 -0.93 -7.05 -16.32
CA LEU A 36 -0.69 -7.05 -14.88
C LEU A 36 -1.64 -7.99 -14.14
N MET A 37 -2.95 -7.91 -14.38
CA MET A 37 -3.90 -8.78 -13.68
C MET A 37 -3.69 -10.28 -13.99
N PRO A 38 -3.49 -10.71 -15.25
CA PRO A 38 -3.05 -12.07 -15.55
C PRO A 38 -1.73 -12.46 -14.87
N PHE A 39 -0.76 -11.55 -14.82
CA PHE A 39 0.53 -11.79 -14.18
C PHE A 39 0.41 -11.98 -12.67
N LEU A 40 -0.34 -11.12 -11.98
CA LEU A 40 -0.63 -11.26 -10.56
C LEU A 40 -1.31 -12.60 -10.25
N ARG A 41 -2.26 -13.04 -11.07
CA ARG A 41 -2.89 -14.37 -10.92
C ARG A 41 -1.87 -15.51 -11.05
N ALA A 42 -0.97 -15.43 -12.02
CA ALA A 42 0.08 -16.44 -12.21
C ALA A 42 1.07 -16.52 -11.04
N CYS A 43 1.30 -15.38 -10.34
CA CYS A 43 2.17 -15.27 -9.17
C CYS A 43 1.44 -15.58 -7.85
N GLY A 44 0.12 -15.50 -7.81
CA GLY A 44 -0.71 -15.56 -6.60
C GLY A 44 -0.40 -16.69 -5.62
N PRO A 45 -0.11 -17.93 -6.07
CA PRO A 45 0.22 -19.03 -5.17
C PRO A 45 1.51 -18.85 -4.35
N THR A 46 2.39 -17.93 -4.73
CA THR A 46 3.70 -17.74 -4.09
C THR A 46 3.99 -16.31 -3.66
N LEU A 47 3.26 -15.32 -4.16
CA LEU A 47 3.55 -13.91 -3.91
C LEU A 47 3.16 -13.54 -2.47
N GLU A 48 4.15 -13.10 -1.70
CA GLU A 48 4.02 -12.71 -0.30
C GLU A 48 4.15 -11.19 -0.11
N ARG A 49 4.91 -10.53 -0.99
CA ARG A 49 5.17 -9.08 -0.92
C ARG A 49 4.88 -8.40 -2.26
N LEU A 50 4.03 -7.38 -2.23
CA LEU A 50 3.69 -6.56 -3.40
C LEU A 50 3.96 -5.09 -3.09
N SER A 51 4.73 -4.43 -3.95
CA SER A 51 4.88 -2.98 -3.92
C SER A 51 4.34 -2.36 -5.20
N LEU A 52 3.42 -1.41 -5.06
CA LEU A 52 2.82 -0.66 -6.14
C LEU A 52 3.23 0.81 -6.05
N GLY A 53 3.79 1.32 -7.14
CA GLY A 53 4.11 2.73 -7.30
C GLY A 53 2.89 3.58 -7.67
N VAL A 54 3.08 4.52 -8.59
CA VAL A 54 2.13 5.63 -8.86
C VAL A 54 0.86 5.22 -9.64
N TRP A 55 0.80 3.99 -10.16
CA TRP A 55 -0.28 3.50 -11.04
C TRP A 55 -0.95 2.26 -10.45
N PHE A 56 -1.51 2.41 -9.25
CA PHE A 56 -2.13 1.32 -8.49
C PHE A 56 -3.57 1.01 -8.94
N ASP A 57 -4.25 1.96 -9.59
CA ASP A 57 -5.65 1.93 -10.02
C ASP A 57 -6.00 0.80 -11.01
N HIS A 58 -4.99 0.32 -11.76
CA HIS A 58 -5.10 -0.88 -12.58
C HIS A 58 -5.29 -2.17 -11.77
N VAL A 59 -4.96 -2.17 -10.48
CA VAL A 59 -5.09 -3.33 -9.61
C VAL A 59 -6.35 -3.16 -8.77
N ARG A 60 -7.46 -3.75 -9.22
CA ARG A 60 -8.77 -3.59 -8.55
C ARG A 60 -9.14 -4.71 -7.57
N ASN A 61 -8.32 -5.75 -7.46
CA ASN A 61 -8.60 -6.88 -6.59
C ASN A 61 -7.34 -7.69 -6.27
N LEU A 62 -7.01 -7.86 -4.98
CA LEU A 62 -5.88 -8.66 -4.50
C LEU A 62 -6.27 -10.04 -3.95
N SER A 63 -7.55 -10.44 -4.00
CA SER A 63 -8.01 -11.77 -3.55
C SER A 63 -7.34 -12.95 -4.27
N THR A 64 -6.75 -12.71 -5.45
CA THR A 64 -5.97 -13.70 -6.19
C THR A 64 -4.58 -13.96 -5.61
N LEU A 65 -4.18 -13.18 -4.60
CA LEU A 65 -2.90 -13.28 -3.89
C LEU A 65 -3.12 -13.76 -2.44
N PRO A 66 -3.50 -15.03 -2.22
CA PRO A 66 -3.89 -15.54 -0.90
C PRO A 66 -2.76 -15.55 0.13
N LYS A 67 -1.50 -15.38 -0.29
CA LYS A 67 -0.32 -15.33 0.57
C LYS A 67 0.24 -13.93 0.78
N LEU A 68 -0.41 -12.89 0.26
CA LEU A 68 0.08 -11.53 0.36
C LEU A 68 0.05 -11.06 1.82
N THR A 69 1.22 -11.02 2.45
CA THR A 69 1.42 -10.55 3.83
C THR A 69 1.86 -9.11 3.89
N THR A 70 2.53 -8.61 2.84
CA THR A 70 3.06 -7.24 2.78
C THR A 70 2.56 -6.51 1.55
N LEU A 71 1.91 -5.37 1.75
CA LEU A 71 1.52 -4.43 0.71
C LEU A 71 2.22 -3.09 0.94
N SER A 72 2.96 -2.63 -0.06
CA SER A 72 3.55 -1.29 -0.08
C SER A 72 2.91 -0.48 -1.19
N VAL A 73 2.49 0.75 -0.87
CA VAL A 73 1.94 1.69 -1.84
C VAL A 73 2.60 3.05 -1.74
N ILE A 74 2.74 3.69 -2.89
CA ILE A 74 3.26 5.04 -2.99
C ILE A 74 2.10 6.03 -3.11
N MET A 75 2.02 6.94 -2.15
CA MET A 75 1.18 8.12 -2.21
C MET A 75 1.85 9.20 -3.05
N THR A 76 1.09 9.76 -3.99
CA THR A 76 1.48 10.89 -4.85
C THR A 76 0.53 12.08 -4.66
N SER A 77 0.92 13.25 -5.17
CA SER A 77 0.10 14.46 -5.06
C SER A 77 -1.19 14.37 -5.85
N ASP A 78 -2.23 15.07 -5.39
CA ASP A 78 -3.55 15.10 -6.04
C ASP A 78 -3.46 15.68 -7.46
N TYR A 79 -2.50 16.58 -7.73
CA TYR A 79 -2.18 17.03 -9.11
C TYR A 79 -1.78 15.88 -10.04
N THR A 80 -1.12 14.86 -9.49
CA THR A 80 -0.76 13.64 -10.24
C THR A 80 -1.97 12.71 -10.35
N VAL A 81 -2.86 12.68 -9.35
CA VAL A 81 -4.10 11.88 -9.34
C VAL A 81 -5.12 12.41 -10.35
N GLU A 82 -5.32 13.73 -10.43
CA GLU A 82 -6.22 14.38 -11.39
C GLU A 82 -5.87 14.06 -12.86
N ALA A 83 -4.59 13.78 -13.14
CA ALA A 83 -4.12 13.40 -14.46
C ALA A 83 -4.28 11.89 -14.75
N ILE A 84 -4.53 11.06 -13.74
CA ILE A 84 -4.30 9.60 -13.80
C ILE A 84 -5.53 8.76 -13.42
N GLY A 85 -6.38 9.13 -12.44
CA GLY A 85 -7.56 8.32 -12.08
C GLY A 85 -8.03 8.40 -10.62
N GLU A 86 -8.60 7.29 -10.13
CA GLU A 86 -9.18 7.09 -8.77
C GLU A 86 -8.24 7.54 -7.65
N THR A 87 -8.78 8.17 -6.59
CA THR A 87 -7.95 8.63 -5.48
C THR A 87 -7.43 7.43 -4.67
N LEU A 88 -6.23 7.53 -4.11
CA LEU A 88 -5.61 6.42 -3.36
C LEU A 88 -6.47 5.93 -2.18
N ASP A 89 -7.28 6.79 -1.58
CA ASP A 89 -8.23 6.45 -0.51
C ASP A 89 -9.39 5.59 -1.02
N GLU A 90 -10.00 5.92 -2.16
CA GLU A 90 -11.04 5.09 -2.79
C GLU A 90 -10.49 3.71 -3.15
N TRP A 91 -9.27 3.69 -3.70
CA TRP A 91 -8.57 2.45 -4.02
C TRP A 91 -8.27 1.62 -2.77
N LEU A 92 -7.72 2.22 -1.70
CA LEU A 92 -7.44 1.50 -0.44
C LEU A 92 -8.71 0.95 0.20
N ALA A 93 -9.79 1.74 0.25
CA ALA A 93 -11.08 1.31 0.79
C ALA A 93 -11.63 0.09 0.03
N THR A 94 -11.35 0.00 -1.28
CA THR A 94 -11.74 -1.13 -2.13
C THR A 94 -10.81 -2.34 -2.00
N ILE A 95 -9.50 -2.12 -1.86
CA ILE A 95 -8.48 -3.17 -1.95
C ILE A 95 -8.18 -3.85 -0.62
N LEU A 96 -8.07 -3.08 0.46
CA LEU A 96 -7.73 -3.63 1.78
C LEU A 96 -8.67 -4.77 2.22
N PRO A 97 -9.99 -4.72 1.97
CA PRO A 97 -10.90 -5.82 2.31
C PRO A 97 -10.62 -7.13 1.54
N THR A 98 -9.94 -7.06 0.39
CA THR A 98 -9.57 -8.23 -0.42
C THR A 98 -8.27 -8.90 0.04
N CYS A 99 -7.53 -8.26 0.94
CA CYS A 99 -6.21 -8.71 1.39
C CYS A 99 -6.33 -9.57 2.67
N HIS A 100 -6.80 -10.81 2.53
CA HIS A 100 -7.15 -11.67 3.66
C HIS A 100 -5.99 -12.13 4.57
N ALA A 101 -4.75 -12.04 4.09
CA ALA A 101 -3.55 -12.44 4.82
C ALA A 101 -2.62 -11.25 5.13
N LEU A 102 -3.08 -10.02 4.92
CA LEU A 102 -2.22 -8.83 5.03
C LEU A 102 -1.84 -8.59 6.49
N GLU A 103 -0.55 -8.64 6.79
CA GLU A 103 0.01 -8.41 8.12
C GLU A 103 0.77 -7.08 8.20
N HIS A 104 1.23 -6.58 7.06
CA HIS A 104 2.06 -5.37 6.98
C HIS A 104 1.61 -4.48 5.83
N LEU A 105 1.23 -3.24 6.16
CA LEU A 105 0.92 -2.19 5.20
C LEU A 105 1.99 -1.11 5.27
N ARG A 106 2.51 -0.69 4.13
CA ARG A 106 3.45 0.42 4.03
C ARG A 106 2.91 1.48 3.08
N ILE A 107 2.94 2.73 3.53
CA ILE A 107 2.48 3.87 2.73
C ILE A 107 3.59 4.91 2.76
N SER A 108 4.20 5.14 1.60
CA SER A 108 5.26 6.15 1.45
C SER A 108 4.82 7.29 0.54
N ALA A 109 5.17 8.51 0.90
CA ALA A 109 4.90 9.74 0.19
C ALA A 109 6.08 10.14 -0.72
N VAL A 110 5.97 9.93 -2.03
CA VAL A 110 7.04 10.34 -2.97
C VAL A 110 7.14 11.87 -3.04
N TYR A 111 8.35 12.36 -2.78
CA TYR A 111 8.69 13.78 -2.86
C TYR A 111 9.22 14.12 -4.26
N ALA A 112 8.33 14.58 -5.13
CA ALA A 112 8.73 15.19 -6.41
C ALA A 112 8.85 16.74 -6.31
N GLY A 113 9.16 17.27 -5.13
CA GLY A 113 9.25 18.72 -4.89
C GLY A 113 7.89 19.42 -4.65
N TRP A 114 6.81 18.66 -4.50
CA TRP A 114 5.48 19.16 -4.18
C TRP A 114 5.09 18.75 -2.76
N GLU A 115 4.56 19.69 -1.98
CA GLU A 115 3.92 19.37 -0.71
C GLU A 115 2.66 18.54 -0.97
N LEU A 116 2.45 17.53 -0.13
CA LEU A 116 1.25 16.71 -0.14
C LEU A 116 0.27 17.35 0.85
N ASP A 117 -0.97 17.51 0.43
CA ASP A 117 -2.02 18.11 1.29
C ASP A 117 -2.33 17.22 2.50
N ARG A 118 -2.05 15.92 2.40
CA ARG A 118 -2.23 14.89 3.42
C ARG A 118 -0.96 14.08 3.71
N THR A 119 -0.87 13.59 4.94
CA THR A 119 0.14 12.60 5.37
C THR A 119 -0.36 11.18 5.05
N PRO A 120 0.53 10.17 5.01
CA PRO A 120 0.13 8.76 4.93
C PRO A 120 -0.86 8.32 6.01
N ALA A 121 -0.69 8.80 7.25
CA ALA A 121 -1.64 8.54 8.32
C ALA A 121 -2.98 9.25 8.11
N GLY A 122 -2.96 10.47 7.57
CA GLY A 122 -4.16 11.21 7.21
C GLY A 122 -4.98 10.55 6.10
N LEU A 123 -4.32 9.84 5.18
CA LEU A 123 -4.98 8.98 4.19
C LEU A 123 -5.72 7.82 4.86
N LEU A 124 -5.09 7.16 5.83
CA LEU A 124 -5.74 6.08 6.59
C LEU A 124 -6.82 6.58 7.56
N ALA A 125 -6.76 7.85 7.97
CA ALA A 125 -7.76 8.48 8.82
C ALA A 125 -9.11 8.73 8.11
N VAL A 126 -9.18 8.57 6.78
CA VAL A 126 -10.45 8.59 6.04
C VAL A 126 -11.35 7.46 6.56
N PRO A 127 -12.60 7.74 7.00
CA PRO A 127 -13.44 6.75 7.69
C PRO A 127 -13.62 5.44 6.93
N GLU A 128 -13.79 5.51 5.61
CA GLU A 128 -13.94 4.38 4.71
C GLU A 128 -12.69 3.51 4.69
N VAL A 129 -11.51 4.14 4.65
CA VAL A 129 -10.20 3.45 4.66
C VAL A 129 -9.93 2.83 6.03
N ALA A 130 -10.16 3.58 7.12
CA ALA A 130 -10.00 3.10 8.50
C ALA A 130 -10.88 1.87 8.78
N ALA A 131 -12.11 1.86 8.25
CA ALA A 131 -13.03 0.73 8.36
C ALA A 131 -12.62 -0.48 7.50
N ALA A 132 -11.84 -0.25 6.44
CA ALA A 132 -11.38 -1.28 5.50
C ALA A 132 -10.09 -1.99 5.96
N LEU A 133 -9.39 -1.49 6.99
CA LEU A 133 -8.17 -2.10 7.50
C LEU A 133 -8.41 -3.55 7.96
N PRO A 134 -7.67 -4.54 7.43
CA PRO A 134 -7.92 -5.94 7.74
C PRO A 134 -7.53 -6.27 9.18
N ALA A 135 -8.30 -7.17 9.82
CA ALA A 135 -8.04 -7.61 11.19
C ALA A 135 -6.74 -8.43 11.34
N THR A 136 -6.15 -8.87 10.22
CA THR A 136 -4.85 -9.53 10.17
C THR A 136 -3.70 -8.54 10.27
N LEU A 137 -3.93 -7.25 10.02
CA LEU A 137 -2.89 -6.23 9.97
C LEU A 137 -2.23 -6.06 11.34
N LYS A 138 -0.91 -6.27 11.41
CA LYS A 138 -0.10 -6.18 12.64
C LYS A 138 0.83 -4.97 12.62
N ARG A 139 1.25 -4.54 11.44
CA ARG A 139 2.23 -3.47 11.26
C ARG A 139 1.79 -2.47 10.20
N ILE A 140 1.97 -1.19 10.49
CA ILE A 140 1.85 -0.12 9.52
C ILE A 140 3.13 0.69 9.49
N ASP A 141 3.68 0.97 8.31
CA ASP A 141 4.84 1.85 8.16
C ASP A 141 4.49 3.11 7.37
N PHE A 142 4.93 4.25 7.89
CA PHE A 142 4.84 5.56 7.28
C PHE A 142 6.23 6.16 7.11
N ASP A 143 6.45 6.83 5.99
CA ASP A 143 7.70 7.56 5.73
C ASP A 143 7.74 8.95 6.38
N ARG A 144 6.62 9.39 6.97
CA ARG A 144 6.47 10.71 7.59
C ARG A 144 5.61 10.60 8.85
N PRO A 145 5.87 11.47 9.85
CA PRO A 145 5.06 11.50 11.06
C PRO A 145 3.62 11.95 10.77
N PRO A 146 2.64 11.46 11.55
CA PRO A 146 1.25 11.92 11.47
C PRO A 146 1.09 13.33 12.04
N ARG A 147 0.04 14.04 11.62
CA ARG A 147 -0.48 15.20 12.34
C ARG A 147 -1.33 14.73 13.52
N GLU A 148 -1.55 15.62 14.49
CA GLU A 148 -2.37 15.38 15.68
C GLU A 148 -3.73 14.76 15.32
N GLY A 149 -4.12 13.69 16.02
CA GLY A 149 -5.41 13.00 15.86
C GLY A 149 -5.51 12.06 14.65
N GLN A 150 -4.58 12.09 13.70
CA GLN A 150 -4.68 11.27 12.49
C GLN A 150 -4.46 9.79 12.77
N LEU A 151 -3.56 9.46 13.69
CA LEU A 151 -3.26 8.07 14.00
C LEU A 151 -4.40 7.40 14.77
N GLU A 152 -5.01 8.15 15.69
CA GLU A 152 -6.21 7.81 16.43
C GLU A 152 -7.38 7.53 15.49
N ALA A 153 -7.59 8.42 14.51
CA ALA A 153 -8.63 8.27 13.51
C ALA A 153 -8.39 7.04 12.62
N ALA A 154 -7.16 6.86 12.11
CA ALA A 154 -6.77 5.73 11.27
C ALA A 154 -6.99 4.38 11.97
N LEU A 155 -6.66 4.30 13.26
CA LEU A 155 -6.77 3.06 14.05
C LEU A 155 -8.07 2.95 14.86
N SER A 156 -9.02 3.86 14.67
CA SER A 156 -10.26 3.93 15.45
C SER A 156 -11.11 2.66 15.40
N LYS A 157 -10.99 1.89 14.31
CA LYS A 157 -11.69 0.60 14.10
C LYS A 157 -10.76 -0.61 14.07
N ASN A 158 -9.45 -0.40 14.15
CA ASN A 158 -8.45 -1.46 14.06
C ASN A 158 -7.70 -1.64 15.39
N ASN A 159 -7.93 -2.79 16.03
CA ASN A 159 -7.27 -3.18 17.28
C ASN A 159 -6.17 -4.23 17.08
N SER A 160 -5.86 -4.60 15.83
CA SER A 160 -4.91 -5.67 15.52
C SER A 160 -3.48 -5.17 15.33
N VAL A 161 -3.31 -3.89 14.97
CA VAL A 161 -2.00 -3.24 14.82
C VAL A 161 -1.28 -3.17 16.16
N GLN A 162 -0.05 -3.68 16.16
CA GLN A 162 0.85 -3.79 17.32
C GLN A 162 2.15 -3.02 17.10
N VAL A 163 2.53 -2.76 15.85
CA VAL A 163 3.77 -2.06 15.51
C VAL A 163 3.47 -0.95 14.53
N ILE A 164 4.07 0.22 14.76
CA ILE A 164 4.11 1.28 13.77
C ILE A 164 5.55 1.67 13.49
N GLY A 165 5.95 1.60 12.23
CA GLY A 165 7.21 2.18 11.77
C GLY A 165 6.99 3.61 11.31
N MET A 166 7.57 4.60 11.99
CA MET A 166 7.62 5.98 11.50
C MET A 166 8.84 6.73 12.06
N PRO A 167 9.33 7.78 11.38
CA PRO A 167 10.32 8.69 11.96
C PRO A 167 9.76 9.31 13.25
N THR A 168 10.57 9.37 14.31
CA THR A 168 10.14 9.85 15.63
C THR A 168 11.00 11.02 16.12
N GLU A 169 10.36 12.04 16.67
CA GLU A 169 11.01 13.13 17.42
C GLU A 169 10.51 13.15 18.88
N GLU A 170 11.35 13.65 19.80
CA GLU A 170 10.99 13.75 21.21
C GLU A 170 9.83 14.74 21.41
N GLY A 171 8.76 14.29 22.09
CA GLY A 171 7.57 15.11 22.34
C GLY A 171 6.46 15.00 21.28
N ASP A 172 6.58 14.06 20.35
CA ASP A 172 5.55 13.80 19.36
C ASP A 172 4.20 13.41 20.01
N PRO A 173 3.08 14.11 19.69
CA PRO A 173 1.82 13.99 20.42
C PRO A 173 1.13 12.62 20.26
N TRP A 174 1.50 11.86 19.23
CA TRP A 174 0.95 10.55 18.92
C TRP A 174 1.67 9.40 19.65
N LEU A 175 2.80 9.67 20.32
CA LEU A 175 3.52 8.68 21.14
C LEU A 175 2.68 8.23 22.33
N ASP A 176 2.04 9.18 23.03
CA ASP A 176 1.16 8.88 24.16
C ASP A 176 0.00 7.97 23.75
N PHE A 177 -0.57 8.19 22.56
CA PHE A 177 -1.60 7.32 22.01
C PHE A 177 -1.06 5.90 21.75
N CYS A 178 0.12 5.77 21.15
CA CYS A 178 0.75 4.48 20.89
C CYS A 178 0.99 3.71 22.19
N ASP A 179 1.53 4.38 23.21
CA ASP A 179 1.80 3.80 24.52
C ASP A 179 0.52 3.32 25.21
N GLN A 180 -0.54 4.14 25.20
CA GLN A 180 -1.85 3.77 25.78
C GLN A 180 -2.48 2.55 25.08
N ARG A 181 -2.22 2.41 23.77
CA ARG A 181 -2.67 1.29 22.93
C ARG A 181 -1.77 0.06 23.03
N GLY A 182 -0.61 0.15 23.68
CA GLY A 182 0.41 -0.91 23.69
C GLY A 182 1.05 -1.15 22.32
N ILE A 183 1.12 -0.13 21.48
CA ILE A 183 1.73 -0.18 20.15
C ILE A 183 3.22 0.15 20.27
N THR A 184 4.06 -0.71 19.73
CA THR A 184 5.50 -0.46 19.65
C THR A 184 5.80 0.44 18.46
N VAL A 185 6.49 1.55 18.70
CA VAL A 185 6.98 2.43 17.64
C VAL A 185 8.44 2.08 17.33
N VAL A 186 8.76 1.95 16.04
CA VAL A 186 10.12 1.68 15.57
C VAL A 186 10.51 2.64 14.46
N ASP A 187 11.81 2.87 14.31
CA ASP A 187 12.33 3.50 13.10
C ASP A 187 12.01 2.58 11.91
N PRO A 188 11.27 3.04 10.90
CA PRO A 188 10.89 2.18 9.81
C PRO A 188 12.13 1.87 8.96
N ASP A 189 12.32 0.60 8.61
CA ASP A 189 13.23 0.26 7.54
C ASP A 189 12.60 0.74 6.22
N MET A 190 12.92 2.00 5.88
CA MET A 190 12.37 2.70 4.74
C MET A 190 12.95 2.20 3.42
N ASP A 191 13.74 1.14 3.42
CA ASP A 191 14.02 0.40 2.21
C ASP A 191 12.87 -0.59 1.95
N PRO A 192 12.02 -0.42 0.91
CA PRO A 192 11.01 -1.41 0.57
C PRO A 192 11.63 -2.75 0.11
N TRP A 193 12.97 -2.80 0.03
CA TRP A 193 13.81 -3.91 -0.40
C TRP A 193 14.63 -4.57 0.72
N ALA A 194 14.63 -4.02 1.95
CA ALA A 194 15.37 -4.60 3.07
C ALA A 194 14.54 -5.67 3.80
N ALA A 195 14.41 -6.85 3.20
CA ALA A 195 14.04 -8.09 3.90
C ALA A 195 14.45 -9.34 3.12
#